data_AF-A0A914NR56-F1
#
_entry.id   AF-A0A914NR56-F1
#
_cell.length_a   1.000
_cell.length_b   1.000
_cell.length_c   1.000
_cell.angle_alpha   90.00
_cell.angle_beta   90.00
_cell.angle_gamma   90.00
#
_symmetry.space_group_name_H-M   'P 1'
#
loop_
_entity.id
_entity.type
_entity.pdbx_description
1 polymer ?
#
loop_
_entity_poly.entity_id
_entity_poly.type
_entity_poly.pdbx_seq_one_letter_code
_entity_poly.pdbx_strand_id
1 'polypeptide(L)'
;MYTLRLSTISPECRSEVAHLFCSLTGFVASLKAEECPGQENKEQCVKCRKENERLYNVNKWIMTWVDSVGKMPSGISDGNYHWLGDYEQCQRLKRYVC
;
A
#
# COMPACT_ATOMS: atom_id res chain seq x y z
N MET A 1 9.51 32.21 5.81
CA MET A 1 9.91 31.06 6.64
C MET A 1 8.65 30.56 7.35
N TYR A 2 7.96 29.56 6.80
CA TYR A 2 6.68 29.09 7.34
C TYR A 2 6.93 27.99 8.37
N THR A 3 6.83 28.31 9.65
CA THR A 3 6.70 27.33 10.72
C THR A 3 5.32 26.69 10.63
N LEU A 4 5.22 25.52 10.00
CA LEU A 4 4.05 24.64 10.11
C LEU A 4 3.91 24.22 11.57
N ARG A 5 2.95 24.80 12.30
CA ARG A 5 2.61 24.34 13.64
C ARG A 5 2.03 22.93 13.53
N LEU A 6 2.58 21.95 14.23
CA LEU A 6 2.01 20.59 14.32
C LEU A 6 0.60 20.53 14.95
N SER A 7 0.07 21.66 15.44
CA SER A 7 -1.26 21.78 16.04
C SER A 7 -2.40 21.88 15.01
N THR A 8 -2.12 21.99 13.71
CA THR A 8 -3.15 22.10 12.65
C THR A 8 -3.58 20.76 12.03
N ILE A 9 -2.96 19.64 12.42
CA ILE A 9 -3.32 18.32 11.88
C ILE A 9 -4.41 17.70 12.75
N SER A 10 -5.56 17.42 12.13
CA SER A 10 -6.70 16.80 12.80
C SER A 10 -6.35 15.40 13.32
N PRO A 11 -6.98 14.96 14.42
CA PRO A 11 -6.74 13.62 14.96
C PRO A 11 -7.12 12.51 13.97
N GLU A 12 -8.13 12.73 13.12
CA GLU A 12 -8.56 11.80 12.07
C GLU A 12 -7.44 11.60 11.04
N CYS A 13 -6.87 12.69 10.53
CA CYS A 13 -5.77 12.65 9.58
C CYS A 13 -4.55 11.91 10.17
N ARG A 14 -4.23 12.15 11.44
CA ARG A 14 -3.18 11.40 12.14
C ARG A 14 -3.48 9.90 12.20
N SER A 15 -4.72 9.54 12.51
CA SER A 15 -5.14 8.14 12.59
C SER A 15 -5.00 7.46 11.23
N GLU A 16 -5.50 8.09 10.16
CA GLU A 16 -5.41 7.56 8.79
C GLU A 16 -3.95 7.35 8.34
N VAL A 17 -3.08 8.33 8.61
CA VAL A 17 -1.64 8.21 8.31
C VAL A 17 -1.01 7.09 9.13
N ALA A 18 -1.35 6.94 10.42
CA ALA A 18 -0.85 5.84 11.24
C ALA A 18 -1.32 4.47 10.71
N HIS A 19 -2.58 4.34 10.29
CA HIS A 19 -3.10 3.12 9.67
C HIS A 19 -2.36 2.77 8.37
N LEU A 20 -2.04 3.76 7.55
CA LEU A 20 -1.25 3.58 6.34
C LEU A 20 0.14 3.02 6.66
N PHE A 21 0.86 3.61 7.63
CA PHE A 21 2.17 3.13 8.06
C PHE A 21 2.12 1.71 8.64
N CYS A 22 1.13 1.40 9.49
CA CYS A 22 0.92 0.03 9.99
C CYS A 22 0.71 -0.97 8.84
N SER A 23 -0.07 -0.59 7.82
CA SER A 23 -0.35 -1.45 6.68
C SER A 23 0.86 -1.67 5.78
N LEU A 24 1.73 -0.67 5.64
CA LEU A 24 3.04 -0.80 4.99
C LEU A 24 3.94 -1.80 5.70
N THR A 25 3.98 -1.82 7.03
CA THR A 25 4.76 -2.81 7.78
C THR A 25 4.25 -4.23 7.56
N GLY A 26 2.93 -4.42 7.51
CA GLY A 26 2.31 -5.71 7.18
C GLY A 26 2.59 -6.14 5.73
N PHE A 27 2.60 -5.20 4.79
CA PHE A 27 2.95 -5.46 3.41
C PHE A 27 4.41 -5.91 3.25
N VAL A 28 5.36 -5.19 3.85
CA VAL A 28 6.79 -5.58 3.82
C VAL A 28 7.01 -6.96 4.44
N ALA A 29 6.28 -7.29 5.51
CA ALA A 29 6.31 -8.64 6.09
C ALA A 29 5.78 -9.69 5.10
N SER A 30 4.72 -9.38 4.33
CA SER A 30 4.18 -10.30 3.32
C SER A 30 5.09 -10.49 2.09
N LEU A 31 5.91 -9.49 1.73
CA LEU A 31 6.93 -9.64 0.69
C LEU A 31 8.07 -10.58 1.11
N LYS A 32 8.28 -10.76 2.41
CA LYS A 32 9.24 -11.71 2.98
C LYS A 32 8.64 -13.09 3.18
N ALA A 33 7.41 -13.36 2.72
CA ALA A 33 6.85 -14.69 2.77
C ALA A 33 7.78 -15.65 2.01
N GLU A 34 8.24 -16.69 2.70
CA GLU A 34 9.12 -17.70 2.13
C GLU A 34 8.47 -18.40 0.92
N GLU A 35 9.31 -18.86 -0.01
CA GLU A 35 8.84 -19.65 -1.14
C GLU A 35 8.14 -20.92 -0.63
N CYS A 36 6.94 -21.18 -1.14
CA CYS A 36 6.19 -22.35 -0.72
C CYS A 36 6.95 -23.65 -1.02
N PRO A 37 6.86 -24.66 -0.14
CA PRO A 37 7.54 -25.93 -0.34
C PRO A 37 7.10 -26.60 -1.66
N GLY A 38 8.03 -27.32 -2.28
CA GLY A 38 7.81 -28.05 -3.54
C GLY A 38 6.80 -29.19 -3.43
N GLN A 39 6.65 -29.96 -4.51
CA GLN A 39 5.64 -31.04 -4.60
C GLN A 39 5.84 -32.21 -3.62
N GLU A 40 6.95 -32.23 -2.87
CA GLU A 40 7.30 -33.25 -1.89
C GLU A 40 6.28 -33.34 -0.75
N ASN A 41 5.57 -32.25 -0.45
CA ASN A 41 4.51 -32.23 0.55
C ASN A 41 3.28 -31.46 0.05
N LYS A 42 2.45 -32.12 -0.76
CA LYS A 42 1.29 -31.53 -1.47
C LYS A 42 0.33 -30.76 -0.56
N GLU A 43 0.02 -31.27 0.63
CA GLU A 43 -0.90 -30.60 1.56
C GLU A 43 -0.33 -29.30 2.12
N GLN A 44 0.96 -29.29 2.46
CA GLN A 44 1.63 -28.09 2.95
C GLN A 44 1.79 -27.05 1.84
N CYS A 45 2.07 -27.47 0.61
CA CYS A 45 2.12 -26.59 -0.56
C CYS A 45 0.77 -25.89 -0.81
N VAL A 46 -0.35 -26.64 -0.78
CA VAL A 46 -1.69 -26.08 -0.98
C VAL A 46 -2.06 -25.11 0.16
N LYS A 47 -1.74 -25.44 1.42
CA LYS A 47 -1.95 -24.53 2.56
C LYS A 47 -1.14 -23.24 2.43
N CYS A 48 0.14 -23.34 2.10
CA CYS A 48 1.01 -22.18 1.89
C CYS A 48 0.46 -21.27 0.78
N ARG A 49 0.11 -21.84 -0.38
CA ARG A 49 -0.45 -21.07 -1.50
C ARG A 49 -1.73 -20.33 -1.12
N LYS A 50 -2.64 -21.01 -0.41
CA LYS A 50 -3.90 -20.41 0.02
C LYS A 50 -3.67 -19.26 1.02
N GLU A 51 -2.73 -19.42 1.95
CA GLU A 51 -2.40 -18.35 2.89
C GLU A 51 -1.71 -17.17 2.18
N ASN A 52 -0.83 -17.43 1.22
CA ASN A 52 -0.21 -16.39 0.41
C ASN A 52 -1.25 -15.63 -0.44
N GLU A 53 -2.23 -16.33 -1.04
CA GLU A 53 -3.35 -15.69 -1.73
C GLU A 53 -4.19 -14.82 -0.77
N ARG A 54 -4.43 -15.30 0.45
CA ARG A 54 -5.15 -14.54 1.48
C ARG A 54 -4.39 -13.26 1.83
N LEU A 55 -3.10 -13.36 2.12
CA LEU A 55 -2.22 -12.23 2.44
C LEU A 55 -2.13 -11.25 1.27
N TYR A 56 -1.99 -11.74 0.04
CA TYR A 56 -2.00 -10.93 -1.17
C TYR A 56 -3.30 -10.13 -1.30
N ASN A 57 -4.46 -10.77 -1.10
CA ASN A 57 -5.75 -10.09 -1.20
C ASN A 57 -5.95 -9.01 -0.11
N VAL A 58 -5.53 -9.29 1.13
CA VAL A 58 -5.58 -8.31 2.23
C VAL A 58 -4.66 -7.12 1.96
N ASN A 59 -3.47 -7.36 1.40
CA ASN A 59 -2.47 -6.32 1.13
C ASN A 59 -2.58 -5.69 -0.27
N LYS A 60 -3.53 -6.12 -1.11
CA LYS A 60 -3.66 -5.64 -2.49
C LYS A 60 -3.88 -4.13 -2.58
N TRP A 61 -4.63 -3.55 -1.64
CA TRP A 61 -4.88 -2.11 -1.63
C TRP A 61 -3.60 -1.32 -1.35
N ILE A 62 -2.76 -1.77 -0.41
CA ILE A 62 -1.52 -1.07 -0.05
C ILE A 62 -0.47 -1.24 -1.16
N MET A 63 -0.46 -2.38 -1.86
CA MET A 63 0.29 -2.53 -3.11
C MET A 63 -0.13 -1.49 -4.16
N THR A 64 -1.45 -1.28 -4.32
CA THR A 64 -1.98 -0.29 -5.27
C THR A 64 -1.61 1.14 -4.85
N TRP A 65 -1.58 1.42 -3.54
CA TRP A 65 -1.16 2.71 -3.02
C TRP A 65 0.34 2.96 -3.24
N VAL A 66 1.20 1.95 -3.02
CA VAL A 66 2.64 2.09 -3.29
C VAL A 66 2.90 2.29 -4.80
N ASP A 67 2.20 1.54 -5.65
CA ASP A 67 2.25 1.72 -7.11
C ASP A 67 1.84 3.14 -7.53
N SER A 68 0.79 3.70 -6.92
CA SER A 68 0.35 5.05 -7.25
C SER A 68 1.37 6.11 -6.84
N VAL A 69 2.10 5.93 -5.73
CA VAL A 69 3.19 6.81 -5.32
C VAL A 69 4.42 6.68 -6.24
N GLY A 70 4.70 5.50 -6.79
CA GLY A 70 5.87 5.30 -7.66
C GLY A 70 5.73 5.89 -9.07
N LYS A 71 4.50 6.18 -9.51
CA LYS A 71 4.23 6.70 -10.86
C LYS A 71 4.61 8.17 -10.97
N MET A 72 5.30 8.49 -12.06
CA MET A 72 5.64 9.87 -12.40
C MET A 72 4.37 10.69 -12.68
N PRO A 73 4.34 11.98 -12.28
CA PRO A 73 3.19 12.83 -12.56
C PRO A 73 3.03 13.07 -14.07
N SER A 74 1.77 13.12 -14.54
CA SER A 74 1.46 13.46 -15.92
C SER A 74 1.91 14.90 -16.23
N GLY A 75 2.49 15.13 -17.41
CA GLY A 75 2.98 16.46 -17.80
C GLY A 75 4.30 16.85 -17.15
N ILE A 76 5.12 15.89 -16.69
CA ILE A 76 6.46 16.17 -16.17
C ILE A 76 7.36 16.86 -17.22
N SER A 77 7.17 16.55 -18.51
CA SER A 77 7.81 17.24 -19.64
C SER A 77 7.36 18.68 -19.79
N ASP A 78 6.15 18.99 -19.31
CA ASP A 78 5.49 20.29 -19.44
C ASP A 78 5.67 21.14 -18.17
N GLY A 79 6.53 20.68 -17.24
CA GLY A 79 6.86 21.37 -16.00
C GLY A 79 5.96 21.03 -14.80
N ASN A 80 5.13 19.98 -14.89
CA ASN A 80 4.35 19.53 -13.73
C ASN A 80 5.20 18.66 -12.78
N TYR A 81 5.64 19.26 -11.69
CA TYR A 81 6.38 18.57 -10.63
C TYR A 81 5.51 18.17 -9.42
N HIS A 82 4.18 18.33 -9.51
CA HIS A 82 3.29 17.94 -8.42
C HIS A 82 3.15 16.42 -8.33
N TRP A 83 3.86 15.82 -7.38
CA TRP A 83 3.85 14.39 -7.11
C TRP A 83 2.59 13.97 -6.33
N LEU A 84 1.47 13.85 -7.03
CA LEU A 84 0.17 13.47 -6.46
C LEU A 84 -0.14 11.96 -6.61
N GLY A 85 0.74 11.23 -7.31
CA GLY A 85 0.51 9.85 -7.73
C GLY A 85 -0.56 9.72 -8.81
N ASP A 86 -0.96 8.49 -9.11
CA ASP A 86 -2.05 8.20 -10.05
C ASP A 86 -3.41 8.58 -9.42
N TYR A 87 -3.97 9.68 -9.90
CA TYR A 87 -5.22 10.26 -9.41
C TYR A 87 -6.40 9.26 -9.47
N GLU A 88 -6.47 8.41 -10.50
CA GLU A 88 -7.54 7.42 -10.61
C GLU A 88 -7.43 6.31 -9.57
N GLN A 89 -6.21 5.85 -9.28
CA GLN A 89 -5.95 4.88 -8.23
C GLN A 89 -6.26 5.47 -6.85
N CYS A 90 -5.91 6.74 -6.61
CA CYS A 90 -6.25 7.45 -5.37
C CYS A 90 -7.76 7.65 -5.19
N GLN A 91 -8.53 7.92 -6.25
CA GLN A 91 -10.00 8.01 -6.14
C GLN A 91 -10.66 6.67 -5.78
N ARG A 92 -10.07 5.53 -6.15
CA ARG A 92 -10.61 4.19 -5.83
C ARG A 92 -10.35 3.77 -4.39
N LEU A 93 -9.34 4.33 -3.72
CA LEU A 93 -9.08 4.07 -2.29
C LEU A 93 -10.22 4.57 -1.38
N LYS A 94 -10.98 5.59 -1.80
CA LYS A 94 -12.18 6.05 -1.08
C LYS A 94 -13.27 4.99 -0.91
N ARG A 95 -13.21 3.86 -1.65
CA ARG A 95 -14.23 2.81 -1.67
C ARG A 95 -13.84 1.53 -0.90
N TYR A 96 -12.60 1.44 -0.43
CA TYR A 96 -12.11 0.33 0.41
C TYR A 96 -11.68 0.86 1.79
N VAL A 97 -12.56 1.67 2.37
CA VAL A 97 -12.50 2.10 3.76
C VAL A 97 -13.25 1.05 4.57
N CYS A 98 -12.59 0.43 5.55
CA CYS A 98 -13.30 -0.19 6.67
C CYS A 98 -13.88 0.93 7.53
#